data_AF-A0AA40WGT3-F1
#
_entry.id   AF-A0AA40WGT3-F1
#
_cell.length_a   1.000
_cell.length_b   1.000
_cell.length_c   1.000
_cell.angle_alpha   90.00
_cell.angle_beta   90.00
_cell.angle_gamma   90.00
#
_symmetry.space_group_name_H-M   'P 1'
#
loop_
_entity.id
_entity.type
_entity.pdbx_description
1 polymer ?
#
loop_
_entity_poly.entity_id
_entity_poly.type
_entity_poly.pdbx_seq_one_letter_code
_entity_poly.pdbx_strand_id
1 'polypeptide(L)'
;MPDLSAAEFTLLQGAHLFAPEDRGICDVLLANGKIIAVGAGIPGDIVPDCTVINLSGRMLCPGFIDQHVHLIGGGGEAGPTTRTP
;
A
#
# COMPACT_ATOMS: atom_id res chain seq x y z
N MET A 1 4.60 -27.52 11.16
CA MET A 1 5.35 -26.26 10.98
C MET A 1 4.63 -25.18 11.78
N PRO A 2 5.32 -24.19 12.36
CA PRO A 2 4.65 -23.10 13.06
C PRO A 2 3.76 -22.33 12.06
N ASP A 3 2.56 -21.96 12.49
CA ASP A 3 1.66 -21.11 11.72
C ASP A 3 2.14 -19.65 11.80
N LEU A 4 2.47 -19.07 10.66
CA LEU A 4 2.94 -17.69 10.53
C LEU A 4 1.98 -16.82 9.72
N SER A 5 0.77 -17.32 9.44
CA SER A 5 -0.26 -16.58 8.69
C SER A 5 -0.63 -15.24 9.33
N ALA A 6 -0.52 -15.14 10.66
CA ALA A 6 -0.75 -13.90 11.41
C ALA A 6 0.18 -12.75 11.02
N ALA A 7 1.32 -13.02 10.37
CA ALA A 7 2.24 -12.00 9.89
C ALA A 7 1.80 -11.35 8.56
N GLU A 8 0.87 -11.98 7.83
CA GLU A 8 0.31 -11.46 6.56
C GLU A 8 1.39 -11.03 5.56
N PHE A 9 2.41 -11.87 5.36
CA PHE A 9 3.51 -11.55 4.46
C PHE A 9 3.03 -11.36 3.02
N THR A 10 3.37 -10.23 2.42
CA THR A 10 3.07 -9.93 1.01
C THR A 10 4.30 -9.36 0.32
N LEU A 11 4.75 -9.99 -0.76
CA LEU A 11 5.82 -9.50 -1.62
C LEU A 11 5.23 -8.90 -2.90
N LEU A 12 5.38 -7.59 -3.07
CA LEU A 12 5.09 -6.90 -4.32
C LEU A 12 6.36 -6.94 -5.19
N GLN A 13 6.34 -7.68 -6.30
CA GLN A 13 7.54 -8.03 -7.05
C GLN A 13 7.59 -7.36 -8.43
N GLY A 14 8.72 -6.77 -8.79
CA GLY A 14 9.07 -6.34 -10.15
C GLY A 14 8.38 -5.07 -10.64
N ALA A 15 7.89 -4.21 -9.74
CA ALA A 15 7.27 -2.95 -10.12
C ALA A 15 8.31 -1.86 -10.42
N HIS A 16 7.97 -0.92 -11.31
CA HIS A 16 8.69 0.36 -11.37
C HIS A 16 8.27 1.21 -10.17
N LEU A 17 9.15 1.32 -9.18
CA LEU A 17 8.86 1.94 -7.89
C LEU A 17 9.17 3.44 -7.90
N PHE A 18 8.19 4.23 -7.49
CA PHE A 18 8.34 5.64 -7.12
C PHE A 18 8.16 5.77 -5.60
N ALA A 19 9.12 6.36 -4.88
CA ALA A 19 9.17 6.27 -3.42
C ALA A 19 9.31 7.57 -2.60
N PRO A 20 9.00 8.80 -3.07
CA PRO A 20 8.44 9.30 -4.33
C PRO A 20 9.48 9.51 -5.44
N GLU A 21 10.76 9.28 -5.16
CA GLU A 21 11.81 9.29 -6.17
C GLU A 21 11.72 8.06 -7.08
N ASP A 22 12.14 8.18 -8.33
CA ASP A 22 12.28 7.02 -9.22
C ASP A 22 13.38 6.09 -8.69
N ARG A 23 13.00 4.84 -8.37
CA ARG A 23 13.91 3.78 -7.90
C ARG A 23 14.10 2.66 -8.92
N GLY A 24 13.59 2.83 -10.14
CA GLY A 24 13.61 1.79 -11.17
C GLY A 24 12.79 0.55 -10.79
N ILE A 25 13.19 -0.61 -11.28
CA ILE A 25 12.52 -1.88 -10.96
C ILE A 25 12.93 -2.36 -9.57
N CYS A 26 11.97 -2.44 -8.66
CA CYS A 26 12.17 -2.85 -7.26
C CYS A 26 11.03 -3.75 -6.77
N ASP A 27 11.33 -4.46 -5.69
CA ASP A 27 10.37 -5.24 -4.92
C ASP A 27 10.12 -4.55 -3.56
N VAL A 28 8.93 -4.77 -3.00
CA VAL A 28 8.53 -4.27 -1.69
C VAL A 28 7.92 -5.41 -0.88
N LEU A 29 8.54 -5.75 0.25
CA LEU A 29 8.05 -6.77 1.18
C LEU A 29 7.28 -6.11 2.33
N LEU A 30 6.09 -6.64 2.59
CA LEU A 30 5.18 -6.21 3.64
C LEU A 30 5.01 -7.32 4.69
N ALA A 31 4.84 -6.92 5.94
CA ALA A 31 4.36 -7.76 7.03
C ALA A 31 3.49 -6.92 7.97
N ASN A 32 2.34 -7.46 8.40
CA ASN A 32 1.40 -6.80 9.31
C ASN A 32 1.06 -5.35 8.94
N GLY A 33 0.81 -5.11 7.64
CA GLY A 33 0.49 -3.77 7.11
C GLY A 33 1.66 -2.76 7.14
N LYS A 34 2.90 -3.21 7.37
CA LYS A 34 4.12 -2.38 7.35
C LYS A 34 5.05 -2.82 6.23
N ILE A 35 5.75 -1.86 5.63
CA ILE A 35 6.87 -2.14 4.73
C ILE A 35 8.06 -2.57 5.58
N ILE A 36 8.59 -3.76 5.34
CA ILE A 36 9.73 -4.33 6.08
C ILE A 36 11.01 -4.44 5.25
N ALA A 37 10.90 -4.44 3.92
CA ALA A 37 12.05 -4.36 3.02
C ALA A 37 11.68 -3.71 1.69
N VAL A 38 12.64 -3.01 1.09
CA VAL A 38 12.58 -2.46 -0.27
C VAL A 38 13.91 -2.75 -0.95
N GLY A 39 13.89 -3.36 -2.12
CA GLY A 39 15.10 -3.72 -2.85
C GLY A 39 14.80 -4.53 -4.11
N ALA A 40 15.79 -4.69 -4.98
CA ALA A 40 15.64 -5.51 -6.18
C ALA A 40 15.93 -6.99 -5.89
N GLY A 41 15.12 -7.89 -6.45
CA GLY A 41 15.37 -9.33 -6.42
C GLY A 41 15.14 -9.96 -5.05
N ILE A 42 14.17 -9.47 -4.28
CA ILE A 42 13.78 -10.10 -3.01
C ILE A 42 13.24 -11.52 -3.32
N PRO A 43 13.80 -12.58 -2.72
CA PRO A 43 13.34 -13.94 -2.93
C PRO A 43 11.89 -14.11 -2.46
N GLY A 44 11.05 -14.76 -3.26
CA GLY A 44 9.64 -15.01 -2.91
C GLY A 44 9.44 -15.98 -1.75
N ASP A 45 10.49 -16.74 -1.41
CA ASP A 45 10.54 -17.73 -0.33
C ASP A 45 11.37 -17.24 0.88
N ILE A 46 11.76 -15.95 0.93
CA ILE A 46 12.54 -15.39 2.04
C ILE A 46 11.79 -15.48 3.38
N VAL A 47 10.45 -15.51 3.35
CA VAL A 47 9.57 -15.73 4.50
C VAL A 47 8.52 -16.79 4.14
N PRO A 48 8.11 -17.62 5.11
CA PRO A 48 7.07 -18.62 4.90
C PRO A 48 5.70 -17.97 4.70
N ASP A 49 4.79 -18.70 4.05
CA ASP A 49 3.39 -18.28 3.80
C ASP A 49 3.27 -16.90 3.13
N CYS A 50 4.25 -16.52 2.31
CA CYS A 50 4.28 -15.24 1.61
C CYS A 50 3.34 -15.22 0.40
N THR A 51 2.48 -14.22 0.35
CA THR A 51 1.72 -13.92 -0.88
C THR A 51 2.60 -13.12 -1.84
N VAL A 52 2.99 -13.74 -2.95
CA VAL A 52 3.79 -13.06 -3.99
C VAL A 52 2.87 -12.49 -5.08
N ILE A 53 2.99 -11.20 -5.34
CA ILE A 53 2.22 -10.47 -6.36
C ILE A 53 3.19 -9.93 -7.41
N ASN A 54 3.13 -10.48 -8.62
CA ASN A 54 3.93 -10.01 -9.75
C ASN A 54 3.34 -8.73 -10.35
N LEU A 55 4.12 -7.65 -10.32
CA LEU A 55 3.81 -6.32 -10.80
C LEU A 55 4.71 -5.88 -11.97
N SER A 56 5.34 -6.83 -12.66
CA SER A 56 6.16 -6.54 -13.85
C SER A 56 5.40 -5.68 -14.87
N GLY A 57 6.02 -4.58 -15.30
CA GLY A 57 5.40 -3.60 -16.22
C GLY A 57 4.33 -2.71 -15.59
N ARG A 58 4.15 -2.74 -14.26
CA ARG A 58 3.30 -1.82 -13.50
C ARG A 58 4.15 -0.82 -12.72
N MET A 59 3.52 0.28 -12.32
CA MET A 59 4.10 1.24 -11.37
C MET A 59 3.60 0.96 -9.96
N LEU A 60 4.46 1.19 -8.98
CA LEU A 60 4.12 1.20 -7.55
C LEU A 60 4.52 2.56 -6.97
N CYS A 61 3.63 3.20 -6.22
CA CYS A 61 3.86 4.50 -5.61
C CYS A 61 3.16 4.60 -4.25
N PRO A 62 3.50 5.60 -3.40
CA PRO A 62 2.79 5.80 -2.15
C PRO A 62 1.31 6.14 -2.42
N GLY A 63 0.42 5.61 -1.59
CA GLY A 63 -0.98 6.03 -1.61
C GLY A 63 -1.13 7.53 -1.34
N PHE A 64 -2.14 8.16 -1.93
CA PHE A 64 -2.37 9.59 -1.74
C PHE A 64 -2.88 9.91 -0.33
N ILE A 65 -2.51 11.10 0.14
CA ILE A 65 -3.02 11.70 1.37
C ILE A 65 -3.95 12.83 0.94
N ASP A 66 -5.26 12.59 1.07
CA ASP A 66 -6.26 13.65 0.90
C ASP A 66 -6.48 14.34 2.25
N GLN A 67 -5.99 15.58 2.35
CA GLN A 67 -6.08 16.39 3.57
C GLN A 67 -7.36 17.23 3.64
N HIS A 68 -8.23 17.16 2.62
CA HIS A 68 -9.41 18.02 2.54
C HIS A 68 -10.63 17.23 2.08
N VAL A 69 -11.27 16.55 3.03
CA VAL A 69 -12.46 15.75 2.75
C VAL A 69 -13.60 16.08 3.72
N HIS A 70 -14.81 16.16 3.19
CA HIS A 70 -16.04 16.18 3.98
C HIS A 70 -16.48 14.75 4.28
N LEU A 71 -15.78 14.07 5.20
CA LEU A 71 -15.97 12.63 5.42
C LEU A 71 -17.41 12.25 5.81
N ILE A 72 -18.07 13.09 6.61
CA ILE A 72 -19.47 12.90 7.06
C ILE A 72 -20.46 13.84 6.35
N GLY A 73 -20.04 14.52 5.29
CA GLY A 73 -20.79 15.61 4.66
C GLY A 73 -20.35 17.01 5.09
N GLY A 74 -20.84 18.02 4.36
CA GLY A 74 -20.49 19.42 4.53
C GLY A 74 -21.72 20.30 4.83
N GLY A 75 -21.89 21.36 4.04
CA GLY A 75 -22.93 22.37 4.24
C GLY A 75 -24.35 21.91 3.88
N GLY A 76 -25.28 22.86 3.93
CA GLY A 76 -26.72 22.61 3.84
C GLY A 76 -27.25 22.21 2.47
N GLU A 77 -26.80 21.07 1.94
CA GLU A 77 -27.27 20.47 0.68
C GLU A 77 -28.79 20.23 0.67
N ALA A 78 -29.44 20.17 1.85
CA ALA A 78 -30.89 20.12 2.01
C ALA A 78 -31.52 21.48 2.43
N GLY A 79 -30.80 22.59 2.24
CA GLY A 79 -31.24 23.96 2.49
C GLY A 79 -30.70 24.60 3.77
N PRO A 80 -31.06 25.88 4.03
CA PRO A 80 -30.48 26.71 5.09
C PRO A 80 -30.63 26.16 6.52
N THR A 81 -31.55 25.22 6.73
CA THR A 81 -31.81 24.52 8.00
C THR A 81 -30.77 23.47 8.34
N THR A 82 -30.02 22.99 7.35
CA THR A 82 -29.02 21.92 7.48
C THR A 82 -27.59 22.45 7.55
N ARG A 83 -27.42 23.77 7.65
CA ARG A 83 -26.12 24.38 7.93
C ARG A 83 -25.64 23.96 9.32
N THR A 84 -24.40 23.48 9.40
CA THR A 84 -23.65 23.41 10.65
C THR A 84 -23.44 24.84 11.21
N PRO A 85 -23.30 25.03 12.54
CA PRO A 85 -22.99 26.34 13.13
C PRO A 85 -21.76 27.01 12.51
#